data_AF-A0A6G2VUF3-F1
#
_entry.id   AF-A0A6G2VUF3-F1
#
_cell.length_a   1.000
_cell.length_b   1.000
_cell.length_c   1.000
_cell.angle_alpha   90.00
_cell.angle_beta   90.00
_cell.angle_gamma   90.00
#
_symmetry.space_group_name_H-M   'P 1'
#
loop_
_entity.id
_entity.type
_entity.pdbx_description
1 polymer ?
#
loop_
_entity_poly.entity_id
_entity_poly.type
_entity_poly.pdbx_seq_one_letter_code
_entity_poly.pdbx_strand_id
1 'polypeptide(L)'
;MNEYRLTGQQINEIFNVRLRPHLPAYLTKVEPSTYHIHYTFQPFTGSEPKPEEPNRYWEDPNLAYQHADEKAGRPIATEAEYALREAARFLLDDVYRAARIEWKNARHVAELKATVKNTDQLWKAHNQAKRAVEAAFAYLRDPEAAKEWTTAISRLIDTQNTYLAAAIAFDDRAQEIAEVHERHFHEEMLGYTEALTAAGFPQAKDWPIASTYDYGKDYCGEYRSSTLAGQAQALIKTQEAHVAKVGRLAGQATNV
;
A
#
# COMPACT_ATOMS: atom_id res chain seq x y z
N MET A 1 -7.10 23.75 -22.02
CA MET A 1 -7.08 24.26 -20.63
C MET A 1 -6.34 25.58 -20.69
N ASN A 2 -7.03 26.72 -20.61
CA ASN A 2 -6.35 28.01 -20.63
C ASN A 2 -5.52 28.10 -19.35
N GLU A 3 -4.20 28.24 -19.49
CA GLU A 3 -3.32 28.62 -18.38
C GLU A 3 -3.76 30.00 -17.89
N TYR A 4 -4.67 30.04 -16.90
CA TYR A 4 -4.98 31.26 -16.18
C TYR A 4 -3.74 31.64 -15.38
N ARG A 5 -2.88 32.48 -15.98
CA ARG A 5 -1.79 33.15 -15.26
C ARG A 5 -2.40 34.20 -14.34
N LEU A 6 -2.84 33.77 -13.16
CA LEU A 6 -3.31 34.66 -12.11
C LEU A 6 -2.15 35.54 -11.62
N THR A 7 -2.39 36.84 -11.48
CA THR A 7 -1.43 37.75 -10.86
C THR A 7 -1.39 37.53 -9.35
N GLY A 8 -0.30 37.92 -8.67
CA GLY A 8 -0.22 37.85 -7.22
C GLY A 8 -1.35 38.61 -6.51
N GLN A 9 -1.84 39.70 -7.10
CA GLN A 9 -2.99 40.45 -6.60
C GLN A 9 -4.29 39.64 -6.72
N GLN A 10 -4.51 38.94 -7.85
CA GLN A 10 -5.68 38.09 -8.04
C GLN A 10 -5.66 36.89 -7.08
N ILE A 11 -4.50 36.29 -6.85
CA ILE A 11 -4.35 35.19 -5.86
C ILE A 11 -4.70 35.70 -4.46
N ASN A 12 -4.20 36.88 -4.07
CA ASN A 12 -4.52 37.49 -2.79
C ASN A 12 -6.01 37.78 -2.63
N GLU A 13 -6.64 38.37 -3.65
CA GLU A 13 -8.10 38.61 -3.69
C GLU A 13 -8.88 37.30 -3.53
N ILE A 14 -8.51 36.26 -4.27
CA ILE A 14 -9.21 34.97 -4.23
C ILE A 14 -9.08 34.33 -2.84
N PHE A 15 -7.87 34.15 -2.31
CA PHE A 15 -7.68 33.41 -1.06
C PHE A 15 -8.11 34.20 0.19
N ASN A 16 -7.76 35.49 0.26
CA ASN A 16 -7.95 36.26 1.48
C ASN A 16 -9.31 36.94 1.58
N VAL A 17 -10.04 37.08 0.46
CA VAL A 17 -11.37 37.69 0.42
C VAL A 17 -12.44 36.64 0.10
N ARG A 18 -12.34 35.98 -1.06
CA ARG A 18 -13.44 35.16 -1.60
C ARG A 18 -13.52 33.77 -0.99
N LEU A 19 -12.37 33.08 -0.88
CA LEU A 19 -12.32 31.70 -0.41
C LEU A 19 -12.23 31.59 1.10
N ARG A 20 -11.79 32.63 1.81
CA ARG A 20 -11.62 32.61 3.26
C ARG A 20 -12.76 31.93 4.06
N PRO A 21 -14.06 32.15 3.79
CA PRO A 21 -15.13 31.47 4.52
C PRO A 21 -15.31 29.98 4.15
N HIS A 22 -14.71 29.53 3.05
CA HIS A 22 -14.84 28.19 2.47
C HIS A 22 -13.57 27.35 2.61
N LEU A 23 -12.43 27.96 2.97
CA LEU A 23 -11.17 27.26 3.15
C LEU A 23 -11.24 26.30 4.35
N PRO A 24 -10.63 25.11 4.24
CA PRO A 24 -10.66 24.15 5.33
C PRO A 24 -9.83 24.64 6.52
N ALA A 25 -10.31 24.35 7.74
CA ALA A 25 -9.69 24.82 8.99
C ALA A 25 -8.25 24.33 9.21
N TYR A 26 -7.87 23.20 8.60
CA TYR A 26 -6.52 22.63 8.66
C TYR A 26 -5.56 23.25 7.63
N LEU A 27 -5.99 24.16 6.74
CA LEU A 27 -5.08 24.89 5.85
C LEU A 27 -4.31 25.95 6.64
N THR A 28 -2.99 25.86 6.62
CA THR A 28 -2.09 26.75 7.38
C THR A 28 -1.37 27.76 6.51
N LYS A 29 -1.10 27.43 5.24
CA LYS A 29 -0.33 28.27 4.33
C LYS A 29 -0.73 28.05 2.88
N VAL A 30 -0.71 29.12 2.10
CA VAL A 30 -0.90 29.12 0.65
C VAL A 30 0.27 29.89 0.04
N GLU A 31 1.02 29.25 -0.85
CA GLU A 31 2.19 29.85 -1.50
C GLU A 31 2.10 29.72 -3.01
N PRO A 32 2.02 30.83 -3.76
CA PRO A 32 2.14 30.77 -5.20
C PRO A 32 3.55 30.34 -5.60
N SER A 33 3.65 29.43 -6.56
CA SER A 33 4.88 29.02 -7.24
C SER A 33 4.81 29.43 -8.71
N THR A 34 5.94 29.32 -9.43
CA THR A 34 6.05 29.71 -10.84
C THR A 34 5.03 29.00 -11.74
N TYR A 35 4.59 27.80 -11.35
CA TYR A 35 3.71 26.96 -12.15
C TYR A 35 2.48 26.43 -11.39
N HIS A 36 2.47 26.47 -10.05
CA HIS A 36 1.43 25.87 -9.22
C HIS A 36 1.18 26.70 -7.95
N ILE A 37 0.18 26.34 -7.16
CA ILE A 37 0.02 26.85 -5.80
C ILE A 37 0.31 25.71 -4.83
N HIS A 38 1.17 25.97 -3.85
CA HIS A 38 1.48 25.04 -2.78
C HIS A 38 0.59 25.33 -1.58
N TYR A 39 -0.02 24.28 -1.05
CA TYR A 39 -0.82 24.31 0.17
C TYR A 39 -0.06 23.60 1.28
N THR A 40 -0.04 24.18 2.48
CA THR A 40 0.44 23.52 3.68
C THR A 40 -0.72 23.29 4.61
N PHE A 41 -0.92 22.05 5.02
CA PHE A 41 -1.96 21.67 5.97
C PHE A 41 -1.37 21.32 7.33
N GLN A 42 -2.19 21.38 8.39
CA GLN A 42 -1.88 20.68 9.62
C GLN A 42 -1.72 19.18 9.31
N PRO A 43 -0.77 18.47 9.95
CA PRO A 43 -0.59 17.05 9.69
C PRO A 43 -1.87 16.26 9.97
N PHE A 44 -2.34 15.50 8.98
CA PHE A 44 -3.44 14.58 9.16
C PHE A 44 -2.99 13.33 9.92
N THR A 45 -3.85 12.82 10.80
CA THR A 45 -3.67 11.52 11.45
C THR A 45 -4.32 10.38 10.65
N GLY A 46 -5.20 10.70 9.71
CA GLY A 46 -5.98 9.74 8.94
C GLY A 46 -7.26 9.26 9.65
N SER A 47 -7.50 9.76 10.87
CA SER A 47 -8.70 9.48 11.66
C SER A 47 -9.73 10.62 11.58
N GLU A 48 -9.34 11.78 11.04
CA GLU A 48 -10.23 12.90 10.81
C GLU A 48 -11.30 12.54 9.77
N PRO A 49 -12.47 13.22 9.77
CA PRO A 49 -13.40 13.16 8.65
C PRO A 49 -12.70 13.54 7.34
N LYS A 50 -13.11 12.90 6.25
CA LYS A 50 -12.60 13.20 4.92
C LYS A 50 -12.79 14.70 4.62
N PRO A 51 -11.75 15.40 4.13
CA PRO A 51 -11.88 16.71 3.52
C PRO A 51 -12.98 16.77 2.45
N GLU A 52 -14.04 17.54 2.73
CA GLU A 52 -15.17 17.77 1.84
C GLU A 52 -15.38 19.26 1.63
N GLU A 53 -15.66 19.64 0.39
CA GLU A 53 -15.98 21.02 0.06
C GLU A 53 -17.26 21.46 0.77
N PRO A 54 -17.37 22.74 1.17
CA PRO A 54 -18.58 23.24 1.80
C PRO A 54 -19.77 23.08 0.85
N ASN A 55 -20.84 22.47 1.36
CA ASN A 55 -22.07 22.36 0.60
C ASN A 55 -22.56 23.75 0.16
N ARG A 56 -22.99 23.86 -1.10
CA ARG A 56 -23.59 25.08 -1.67
C ARG A 56 -22.66 26.30 -1.71
N TYR A 57 -21.34 26.12 -1.78
CA TYR A 57 -20.42 27.26 -2.01
C TYR A 57 -20.78 28.06 -3.28
N TRP A 58 -21.42 27.44 -4.28
CA TRP A 58 -21.90 28.09 -5.51
C TRP A 58 -23.10 29.04 -5.31
N GLU A 59 -23.71 29.08 -4.12
CA GLU A 59 -24.74 30.07 -3.77
C GLU A 59 -24.12 31.40 -3.29
N ASP A 60 -22.85 31.39 -2.89
CA ASP A 60 -22.08 32.58 -2.53
C ASP A 60 -21.93 33.49 -3.77
N PRO A 61 -22.35 34.77 -3.72
CA PRO A 61 -22.17 35.71 -4.83
C PRO A 61 -20.74 35.82 -5.34
N ASN A 62 -19.73 35.58 -4.50
CA ASN A 62 -18.31 35.62 -4.87
C ASN A 62 -17.82 34.37 -5.59
N LEU A 63 -18.63 33.30 -5.62
CA LEU A 63 -18.32 32.01 -6.24
C LEU A 63 -19.44 31.52 -7.18
N ALA A 64 -20.52 32.27 -7.32
CA ALA A 64 -21.70 31.87 -8.07
C ALA A 64 -21.43 31.68 -9.57
N TYR A 65 -22.12 30.71 -10.16
CA TYR A 65 -22.20 30.55 -11.61
C TYR A 65 -23.08 31.65 -12.22
N GLN A 66 -22.91 31.92 -13.51
CA GLN A 66 -23.66 32.97 -14.20
C GLN A 66 -25.18 32.79 -14.11
N HIS A 67 -25.67 31.59 -14.37
CA HIS A 67 -27.10 31.28 -14.26
C HIS A 67 -27.65 31.41 -12.83
N ALA A 68 -26.79 31.32 -11.81
CA ALA A 68 -27.20 31.44 -10.41
C ALA A 68 -27.50 32.90 -10.03
N ASP A 69 -26.85 33.88 -10.68
CA ASP A 69 -27.18 35.30 -10.51
C ASP A 69 -28.57 35.64 -11.07
N GLU A 70 -28.88 35.14 -12.27
CA GLU A 70 -30.22 35.31 -12.88
C GLU A 70 -31.32 34.72 -11.99
N LYS A 71 -31.12 33.49 -11.50
CA LYS A 71 -32.07 32.81 -10.61
C LYS A 71 -32.26 33.54 -9.27
N ALA A 72 -31.21 34.20 -8.78
CA ALA A 72 -31.24 34.96 -7.53
C ALA A 72 -31.68 36.42 -7.71
N GLY A 73 -31.99 36.86 -8.93
CA GLY A 73 -32.35 38.26 -9.23
C GLY A 73 -31.18 39.24 -9.02
N ARG A 74 -29.94 38.77 -9.09
CA ARG A 74 -28.73 39.60 -8.95
C ARG A 74 -28.34 40.21 -10.30
N PRO A 75 -27.65 41.38 -10.30
CA PRO A 75 -27.05 41.90 -11.53
C PRO A 75 -26.10 40.87 -12.14
N ILE A 76 -26.20 40.67 -13.46
CA ILE A 76 -25.27 39.79 -14.19
C ILE A 76 -23.86 40.38 -14.06
N ALA A 77 -22.94 39.61 -13.51
CA ALA A 77 -21.57 40.05 -13.35
C ALA A 77 -20.86 40.28 -14.70
N THR A 78 -19.79 41.07 -14.68
CA THR A 78 -18.96 41.28 -15.87
C THR A 78 -18.16 40.01 -16.19
N GLU A 79 -17.65 39.90 -17.42
CA GLU A 79 -16.78 38.80 -17.83
C GLU A 79 -15.53 38.68 -16.93
N ALA A 80 -14.91 39.80 -16.58
CA ALA A 80 -13.75 39.84 -15.70
C ALA A 80 -14.08 39.33 -14.28
N GLU A 81 -15.25 39.66 -13.76
CA GLU A 81 -15.71 39.15 -12.47
C GLU A 81 -15.99 37.64 -12.55
N TYR A 82 -16.64 37.16 -13.61
CA TYR A 82 -16.86 35.72 -13.79
C TYR A 82 -15.56 34.93 -13.93
N ALA A 83 -14.55 35.47 -14.60
CA ALA A 83 -13.22 34.86 -14.67
C ALA A 83 -12.58 34.72 -13.27
N LEU A 84 -12.74 35.72 -12.40
CA LEU A 84 -12.28 35.64 -10.99
C LEU A 84 -13.06 34.59 -10.20
N ARG A 85 -14.39 34.51 -10.37
CA ARG A 85 -15.22 33.48 -9.72
C ARG A 85 -14.86 32.07 -10.18
N GLU A 86 -14.61 31.89 -11.47
CA GLU A 86 -14.16 30.63 -12.04
C GLU A 86 -12.81 30.20 -11.48
N ALA A 87 -11.83 31.11 -11.48
CA ALA A 87 -10.53 30.87 -10.86
C ALA A 87 -10.67 30.53 -9.36
N ALA A 88 -11.53 31.24 -8.63
CA ALA A 88 -11.76 30.96 -7.21
C ALA A 88 -12.35 29.56 -6.98
N ARG A 89 -13.36 29.15 -7.77
CA ARG A 89 -13.93 27.79 -7.68
C ARG A 89 -12.89 26.72 -8.02
N PHE A 90 -12.10 26.93 -9.07
CA PHE A 90 -11.04 26.02 -9.46
C PHE A 90 -10.01 25.85 -8.32
N LEU A 91 -9.58 26.95 -7.71
CA LEU A 91 -8.65 26.92 -6.58
C LEU A 91 -9.26 26.32 -5.32
N LEU A 92 -10.56 26.47 -5.11
CA LEU A 92 -11.26 25.81 -4.01
C LEU A 92 -11.22 24.29 -4.17
N ASP A 93 -11.61 23.78 -5.35
CA ASP A 93 -11.53 22.34 -5.66
C ASP A 93 -10.08 21.84 -5.54
N ASP A 94 -9.11 22.60 -6.03
CA ASP A 94 -7.69 22.24 -5.95
C ASP A 94 -7.18 22.14 -4.49
N VAL A 95 -7.54 23.09 -3.61
CA VAL A 95 -7.22 23.03 -2.16
C VAL A 95 -7.81 21.78 -1.53
N TYR A 96 -9.09 21.48 -1.80
CA TYR A 96 -9.74 20.30 -1.22
C TYR A 96 -9.23 19.00 -1.82
N ARG A 97 -8.87 18.97 -3.11
CA ARG A 97 -8.18 17.85 -3.74
C ARG A 97 -6.85 17.58 -3.05
N ALA A 98 -6.00 18.60 -2.87
CA ALA A 98 -4.73 18.47 -2.17
C ALA A 98 -4.91 17.99 -0.71
N ALA A 99 -5.88 18.55 0.01
CA ALA A 99 -6.21 18.10 1.37
C ALA A 99 -6.66 16.64 1.41
N ARG A 100 -7.49 16.20 0.45
CA ARG A 100 -7.94 14.81 0.33
C ARG A 100 -6.76 13.87 0.08
N ILE A 101 -5.79 14.26 -0.74
CA ILE A 101 -4.58 13.44 -1.00
C ILE A 101 -3.79 13.25 0.28
N GLU A 102 -3.46 14.33 0.99
CA GLU A 102 -2.72 14.28 2.26
C GLU A 102 -3.46 13.45 3.33
N TRP A 103 -4.78 13.62 3.45
CA TRP A 103 -5.62 12.83 4.34
C TRP A 103 -5.62 11.34 3.97
N LYS A 104 -5.76 11.00 2.68
CA LYS A 104 -5.72 9.60 2.22
C LYS A 104 -4.36 8.96 2.48
N ASN A 105 -3.26 9.68 2.26
CA ASN A 105 -1.91 9.21 2.57
C ASN A 105 -1.74 8.97 4.08
N ALA A 106 -2.21 9.90 4.93
CA ALA A 106 -2.17 9.71 6.39
C ALA A 106 -3.00 8.50 6.84
N ARG A 107 -4.19 8.32 6.27
CA ARG A 107 -5.05 7.16 6.52
C ARG A 107 -4.40 5.85 6.08
N HIS A 108 -3.79 5.82 4.91
CA HIS A 108 -3.04 4.67 4.40
C HIS A 108 -1.92 4.27 5.36
N VAL A 109 -1.12 5.25 5.80
CA VAL A 109 -0.04 5.05 6.78
C VAL A 109 -0.58 4.55 8.13
N ALA A 110 -1.69 5.11 8.62
CA ALA A 110 -2.31 4.69 9.87
C ALA A 110 -2.83 3.24 9.81
N GLU A 111 -3.49 2.87 8.71
CA GLU A 111 -3.98 1.50 8.48
C GLU A 111 -2.82 0.51 8.35
N LEU A 112 -1.72 0.86 7.66
CA LEU A 112 -0.51 0.04 7.60
C LEU A 112 0.12 -0.15 8.99
N LYS A 113 0.23 0.91 9.79
CA LYS A 113 0.74 0.82 11.18
C LYS A 113 -0.06 -0.20 12.01
N ALA A 114 -1.38 -0.20 11.88
CA ALA A 114 -2.25 -1.15 12.57
C ALA A 114 -2.15 -2.58 12.01
N THR A 115 -1.80 -2.73 10.73
CA THR A 115 -1.81 -4.02 10.02
C THR A 115 -0.49 -4.77 10.11
N VAL A 116 0.65 -4.08 10.07
CA VAL A 116 1.97 -4.73 10.03
C VAL A 116 2.26 -5.56 11.31
N LYS A 117 1.86 -5.10 12.51
CA LYS A 117 1.97 -5.86 13.77
C LYS A 117 3.30 -6.63 13.92
N ASN A 118 3.27 -7.98 13.86
CA ASN A 118 4.41 -8.87 14.06
C ASN A 118 5.07 -9.37 12.74
N THR A 119 4.84 -8.73 11.59
CA THR A 119 5.40 -9.17 10.29
C THR A 119 6.91 -9.38 10.33
N ASP A 120 7.67 -8.52 11.00
CA ASP A 120 9.13 -8.66 11.09
C ASP A 120 9.55 -9.96 11.80
N GLN A 121 8.83 -10.34 12.85
CA GLN A 121 9.06 -11.60 13.55
C GLN A 121 8.71 -12.80 12.66
N LEU A 122 7.59 -12.73 11.94
CA LEU A 122 7.17 -13.77 10.99
C LEU A 122 8.20 -13.93 9.86
N TRP A 123 8.74 -12.82 9.35
CA TRP A 123 9.77 -12.83 8.32
C TRP A 123 11.07 -13.49 8.80
N LYS A 124 11.50 -13.16 10.03
CA LYS A 124 12.66 -13.79 10.66
C LYS A 124 12.45 -15.29 10.88
N ALA A 125 11.27 -15.68 11.35
CA ALA A 125 10.91 -17.09 11.55
C ALA A 125 10.91 -17.86 10.22
N HIS A 126 10.33 -17.30 9.16
CA HIS A 126 10.39 -17.87 7.81
C HIS A 126 11.85 -18.08 7.34
N ASN A 127 12.69 -17.05 7.44
CA ASN A 127 14.09 -17.15 7.03
C ASN A 127 14.89 -18.17 7.84
N GLN A 128 14.62 -18.28 9.15
CA GLN A 128 15.24 -19.30 9.99
C GLN A 128 14.79 -20.71 9.59
N ALA A 129 13.48 -20.91 9.37
CA ALA A 129 12.94 -22.19 8.96
C ALA A 129 13.45 -22.63 7.57
N LYS A 130 13.58 -21.68 6.63
CA LYS A 130 14.19 -21.92 5.32
C LYS A 130 15.61 -22.48 5.44
N ARG A 131 16.46 -21.84 6.25
CA ARG A 131 17.84 -22.32 6.49
C ARG A 131 17.84 -23.70 7.15
N ALA A 132 16.92 -23.96 8.07
CA ALA A 132 16.81 -25.25 8.75
C ALA A 132 16.46 -26.39 7.80
N VAL A 133 15.48 -26.20 6.90
CA VAL A 133 15.11 -27.23 5.91
C VAL A 133 16.20 -27.45 4.87
N GLU A 134 16.89 -26.38 4.45
CA GLU A 134 18.05 -26.48 3.55
C GLU A 134 19.19 -27.27 4.20
N ALA A 135 19.50 -27.00 5.48
CA ALA A 135 20.51 -27.71 6.24
C ALA A 135 20.15 -29.19 6.46
N ALA A 136 18.90 -29.49 6.84
CA ALA A 136 18.44 -30.86 7.04
C ALA A 136 18.51 -31.68 5.74
N PHE A 137 18.14 -31.07 4.60
CA PHE A 137 18.25 -31.73 3.31
C PHE A 137 19.71 -31.90 2.84
N ALA A 138 20.58 -30.93 3.15
CA ALA A 138 22.01 -31.04 2.87
C ALA A 138 22.67 -32.17 3.67
N TYR A 139 22.29 -32.32 4.95
CA TYR A 139 22.80 -33.36 5.84
C TYR A 139 22.57 -34.78 5.31
N LEU A 140 21.53 -35.03 4.50
CA LEU A 140 21.31 -36.34 3.87
C LEU A 140 22.46 -36.82 2.96
N ARG A 141 23.38 -35.93 2.59
CA ARG A 141 24.59 -36.26 1.80
C ARG A 141 25.80 -36.56 2.68
N ASP A 142 25.71 -36.33 3.98
CA ASP A 142 26.77 -36.63 4.94
C ASP A 142 26.87 -38.15 5.14
N PRO A 143 28.08 -38.75 5.13
CA PRO A 143 28.26 -40.16 5.46
C PRO A 143 27.65 -40.59 6.80
N GLU A 144 27.60 -39.70 7.80
CA GLU A 144 26.97 -39.98 9.09
C GLU A 144 25.45 -40.13 8.98
N ALA A 145 24.79 -39.44 8.04
CA ALA A 145 23.35 -39.57 7.85
C ALA A 145 22.95 -40.98 7.39
N ALA A 146 23.84 -41.72 6.72
CA ALA A 146 23.58 -43.11 6.35
C ALA A 146 23.42 -44.03 7.58
N LYS A 147 24.05 -43.70 8.70
CA LYS A 147 23.97 -44.48 9.96
C LYS A 147 22.68 -44.20 10.73
N GLU A 148 22.05 -43.06 10.51
CA GLU A 148 20.81 -42.62 11.17
C GLU A 148 19.72 -42.20 10.18
N TRP A 149 19.64 -42.88 9.03
CA TRP A 149 18.83 -42.44 7.88
C TRP A 149 17.36 -42.14 8.24
N THR A 150 16.68 -43.02 8.95
CA THR A 150 15.29 -42.81 9.38
C THR A 150 15.13 -41.57 10.24
N THR A 151 16.07 -41.33 11.16
CA THR A 151 16.08 -40.14 12.00
C THR A 151 16.39 -38.88 11.20
N ALA A 152 17.32 -38.93 10.25
CA ALA A 152 17.65 -37.82 9.37
C ALA A 152 16.47 -37.42 8.47
N ILE A 153 15.74 -38.40 7.92
CA ILE A 153 14.50 -38.17 7.16
C ILE A 153 13.39 -37.60 8.04
N SER A 154 13.21 -38.11 9.27
CA SER A 154 12.24 -37.54 10.21
C SER A 154 12.52 -36.07 10.49
N ARG A 155 13.78 -35.71 10.77
CA ARG A 155 14.21 -34.31 10.98
C ARG A 155 13.93 -33.45 9.74
N LEU A 156 14.17 -33.97 8.53
CA LEU A 156 13.83 -33.26 7.29
C LEU A 156 12.33 -32.96 7.23
N ILE A 157 11.47 -33.95 7.43
CA ILE A 157 10.01 -33.79 7.40
C ILE A 157 9.55 -32.73 8.43
N ASP A 158 10.08 -32.78 9.65
CA ASP A 158 9.76 -31.79 10.69
C ASP A 158 10.16 -30.36 10.28
N THR A 159 11.34 -30.20 9.67
CA THR A 159 11.78 -28.89 9.16
C THR A 159 11.00 -28.43 7.94
N GLN A 160 10.56 -29.33 7.05
CA GLN A 160 9.68 -29.02 5.92
C GLN A 160 8.33 -28.51 6.40
N ASN A 161 7.71 -29.19 7.36
CA ASN A 161 6.46 -28.78 7.98
C ASN A 161 6.59 -27.40 8.65
N THR A 162 7.69 -27.18 9.39
CA THR A 162 7.99 -25.90 10.03
C THR A 162 8.19 -24.78 9.01
N TYR A 163 8.90 -25.06 7.92
CA TYR A 163 9.14 -24.08 6.85
C TYR A 163 7.84 -23.69 6.14
N LEU A 164 7.01 -24.66 5.77
CA LEU A 164 5.71 -24.39 5.15
C LEU A 164 4.79 -23.61 6.10
N ALA A 165 4.73 -23.98 7.38
CA ALA A 165 3.93 -23.26 8.35
C ALA A 165 4.39 -21.81 8.55
N ALA A 166 5.71 -21.57 8.59
CA ALA A 166 6.27 -20.23 8.70
C ALA A 166 6.02 -19.38 7.44
N ALA A 167 6.06 -20.00 6.25
CA ALA A 167 5.71 -19.35 5.00
C ALA A 167 4.23 -18.94 4.95
N ILE A 168 3.31 -19.84 5.31
CA ILE A 168 1.87 -19.55 5.41
C ILE A 168 1.60 -18.42 6.40
N ALA A 169 2.19 -18.48 7.60
CA ALA A 169 1.97 -17.45 8.61
C ALA A 169 2.46 -16.06 8.17
N PHE A 170 3.55 -16.01 7.40
CA PHE A 170 3.99 -14.75 6.79
C PHE A 170 3.04 -14.30 5.68
N ASP A 171 2.65 -15.20 4.78
CA ASP A 171 1.75 -14.89 3.67
C ASP A 171 0.37 -14.39 4.14
N ASP A 172 -0.19 -14.96 5.22
CA ASP A 172 -1.44 -14.48 5.82
C ASP A 172 -1.33 -12.99 6.20
N ARG A 173 -0.19 -12.60 6.79
CA ARG A 173 0.09 -11.21 7.14
C ARG A 173 0.38 -10.35 5.91
N ALA A 174 1.11 -10.89 4.95
CA ALA A 174 1.46 -10.20 3.71
C ALA A 174 0.20 -9.91 2.87
N GLN A 175 -0.79 -10.81 2.90
CA GLN A 175 -2.11 -10.59 2.32
C GLN A 175 -2.82 -9.40 2.96
N GLU A 176 -2.90 -9.35 4.31
CA GLU A 176 -3.52 -8.21 5.00
C GLU A 176 -2.87 -6.87 4.60
N ILE A 177 -1.53 -6.85 4.47
CA ILE A 177 -0.79 -5.66 4.03
C ILE A 177 -1.11 -5.31 2.57
N ALA A 178 -1.14 -6.31 1.68
CA ALA A 178 -1.48 -6.13 0.27
C ALA A 178 -2.91 -5.57 0.09
N GLU A 179 -3.87 -6.07 0.87
CA GLU A 179 -5.26 -5.57 0.88
C GLU A 179 -5.34 -4.10 1.31
N VAL A 180 -4.55 -3.69 2.31
CA VAL A 180 -4.44 -2.26 2.66
C VAL A 180 -3.93 -1.46 1.47
N HIS A 181 -2.86 -1.90 0.81
CA HIS A 181 -2.36 -1.19 -0.36
C HIS A 181 -3.38 -1.12 -1.50
N GLU A 182 -4.11 -2.19 -1.79
CA GLU A 182 -5.13 -2.20 -2.86
C GLU A 182 -6.25 -1.20 -2.57
N ARG A 183 -6.71 -1.09 -1.31
CA ARG A 183 -7.72 -0.10 -0.90
C ARG A 183 -7.26 1.35 -1.08
N HIS A 184 -5.95 1.59 -1.07
CA HIS A 184 -5.33 2.90 -1.19
C HIS A 184 -4.53 3.04 -2.51
N PHE A 185 -4.83 2.27 -3.55
CA PHE A 185 -4.10 2.36 -4.81
C PHE A 185 -4.69 3.43 -5.74
N HIS A 186 -4.01 4.58 -5.89
CA HIS A 186 -4.36 5.66 -6.82
C HIS A 186 -3.11 6.46 -7.27
N GLU A 187 -3.19 7.16 -8.41
CA GLU A 187 -2.05 7.83 -9.09
C GLU A 187 -1.31 8.90 -8.25
N GLU A 188 -1.95 9.48 -7.23
CA GLU A 188 -1.40 10.57 -6.39
C GLU A 188 -1.02 10.12 -4.96
N MET A 189 -1.00 8.80 -4.69
CA MET A 189 -0.73 8.25 -3.36
C MET A 189 0.70 7.72 -3.20
N LEU A 190 1.09 7.53 -1.93
CA LEU A 190 2.37 6.91 -1.58
C LEU A 190 2.53 5.53 -2.23
N GLY A 191 3.70 5.29 -2.83
CA GLY A 191 4.06 3.95 -3.28
C GLY A 191 4.15 2.95 -2.11
N TYR A 192 4.15 1.65 -2.41
CA TYR A 192 4.13 0.60 -1.39
C TYR A 192 5.25 0.77 -0.34
N THR A 193 6.48 0.91 -0.81
CA THR A 193 7.67 1.08 0.04
C THR A 193 7.64 2.39 0.81
N GLU A 194 7.16 3.48 0.20
CA GLU A 194 7.07 4.80 0.83
C GLU A 194 6.05 4.80 1.97
N ALA A 195 4.87 4.20 1.74
CA ALA A 195 3.82 4.08 2.73
C ALA A 195 4.26 3.21 3.92
N LEU A 196 4.92 2.08 3.67
CA LEU A 196 5.49 1.23 4.73
C LEU A 196 6.62 1.91 5.50
N THR A 197 7.46 2.69 4.81
CA THR A 197 8.51 3.50 5.44
C THR A 197 7.91 4.58 6.33
N ALA A 198 6.91 5.31 5.84
CA ALA A 198 6.16 6.30 6.63
C ALA A 198 5.38 5.66 7.80
N ALA A 199 4.99 4.39 7.65
CA ALA A 199 4.42 3.59 8.73
C ALA A 199 5.45 3.16 9.79
N GLY A 200 6.75 3.38 9.56
CA GLY A 200 7.83 3.02 10.49
C GLY A 200 8.49 1.66 10.21
N PHE A 201 8.29 1.09 9.02
CA PHE A 201 8.81 -0.21 8.62
C PHE A 201 9.71 -0.13 7.37
N PRO A 202 10.85 0.59 7.42
CA PRO A 202 11.75 0.73 6.27
C PRO A 202 12.35 -0.62 5.79
N GLN A 203 12.43 -1.62 6.68
CA GLN A 203 12.87 -2.98 6.34
C GLN A 203 11.86 -3.74 5.47
N ALA A 204 10.62 -3.25 5.34
CA ALA A 204 9.58 -3.93 4.58
C ALA A 204 9.86 -3.98 3.06
N LYS A 205 10.82 -3.20 2.57
CA LYS A 205 11.33 -3.31 1.20
C LYS A 205 11.85 -4.72 0.85
N ASP A 206 12.26 -5.49 1.86
CA ASP A 206 12.79 -6.84 1.71
C ASP A 206 11.71 -7.92 1.93
N TRP A 207 10.45 -7.51 2.20
CA TRP A 207 9.33 -8.42 2.40
C TRP A 207 8.71 -8.82 1.06
N PRO A 208 8.63 -10.12 0.75
CA PRO A 208 8.00 -10.58 -0.48
C PRO A 208 6.47 -10.53 -0.31
N ILE A 209 5.88 -9.38 -0.65
CA ILE A 209 4.43 -9.19 -0.65
C ILE A 209 3.94 -9.37 -2.09
N ALA A 210 3.22 -10.47 -2.34
CA ALA A 210 2.57 -10.74 -3.62
C ALA A 210 1.31 -9.89 -3.81
N SER A 211 0.73 -9.96 -5.02
CA SER A 211 -0.58 -9.37 -5.30
C SER A 211 -1.68 -10.03 -4.45
N THR A 212 -2.74 -9.30 -4.10
CA THR A 212 -3.88 -9.83 -3.32
C THR A 212 -4.50 -11.07 -3.97
N TYR A 213 -4.54 -11.13 -5.31
CA TYR A 213 -5.07 -12.28 -6.08
C TYR A 213 -4.18 -13.54 -6.07
N ASP A 214 -2.96 -13.45 -5.53
CA ASP A 214 -2.03 -14.56 -5.50
C ASP A 214 -2.12 -15.40 -4.22
N TYR A 215 -2.67 -14.83 -3.15
CA TYR A 215 -2.80 -15.50 -1.87
C TYR A 215 -3.96 -16.51 -1.85
N GLY A 216 -3.83 -17.48 -0.94
CA GLY A 216 -4.75 -18.61 -0.83
C GLY A 216 -4.33 -19.81 -1.68
N LYS A 217 -5.17 -20.85 -1.62
CA LYS A 217 -4.98 -22.09 -2.37
C LYS A 217 -5.89 -22.09 -3.59
N ASP A 218 -5.41 -22.64 -4.69
CA ASP A 218 -6.24 -22.98 -5.82
C ASP A 218 -7.13 -24.22 -5.56
N TYR A 219 -7.90 -24.64 -6.56
CA TYR A 219 -8.79 -25.80 -6.44
C TYR A 219 -8.04 -27.13 -6.20
N CYS A 220 -6.75 -27.20 -6.55
CA CYS A 220 -5.87 -28.35 -6.30
C CYS A 220 -5.24 -28.30 -4.90
N GLY A 221 -5.47 -27.25 -4.12
CA GLY A 221 -4.84 -27.05 -2.84
C GLY A 221 -3.40 -26.51 -2.94
N GLU A 222 -3.01 -25.96 -4.10
CA GLU A 222 -1.68 -25.40 -4.34
C GLU A 222 -1.66 -23.89 -4.11
N TYR A 223 -0.56 -23.41 -3.51
CA TYR A 223 -0.29 -21.99 -3.40
C TYR A 223 0.41 -21.49 -4.67
N ARG A 224 0.15 -20.24 -5.08
CA ARG A 224 0.84 -19.64 -6.23
C ARG A 224 2.32 -19.48 -5.96
N SER A 225 3.15 -19.67 -6.99
CA SER A 225 4.62 -19.56 -6.89
C SER A 225 5.13 -18.16 -6.54
N SER A 226 4.31 -17.12 -6.68
CA SER A 226 4.61 -15.77 -6.23
C SER A 226 4.54 -15.60 -4.72
N THR A 227 3.89 -16.51 -3.98
CA THR A 227 3.79 -16.51 -2.51
C THR A 227 4.92 -17.33 -1.87
N LEU A 228 5.22 -17.10 -0.59
CA LEU A 228 6.23 -17.89 0.11
C LEU A 228 5.77 -19.33 0.31
N ALA A 229 4.49 -19.56 0.57
CA ALA A 229 3.90 -20.89 0.74
C ALA A 229 4.01 -21.70 -0.56
N GLY A 230 3.81 -21.07 -1.73
CA GLY A 230 4.02 -21.72 -3.03
C GLY A 230 5.48 -22.08 -3.28
N GLN A 231 6.41 -21.17 -2.94
CA GLN A 231 7.85 -21.45 -3.02
C GLN A 231 8.27 -22.58 -2.07
N ALA A 232 7.73 -22.60 -0.85
CA ALA A 232 7.99 -23.65 0.13
C ALA A 232 7.47 -25.00 -0.35
N GLN A 233 6.22 -25.05 -0.84
CA GLN A 233 5.62 -26.27 -1.38
C GLN A 233 6.42 -26.81 -2.58
N ALA A 234 6.88 -25.94 -3.48
CA ALA A 234 7.71 -26.35 -4.62
C ALA A 234 9.07 -26.94 -4.19
N LEU A 235 9.73 -26.33 -3.19
CA LEU A 235 10.98 -26.84 -2.62
C LEU A 235 10.78 -28.21 -1.97
N ILE A 236 9.73 -28.36 -1.15
CA ILE A 236 9.40 -29.60 -0.46
C ILE A 236 9.15 -30.73 -1.47
N LYS A 237 8.30 -30.49 -2.48
CA LYS A 237 8.04 -31.46 -3.57
C LYS A 237 9.34 -31.90 -4.26
N THR A 238 10.26 -30.97 -4.50
CA THR A 238 11.57 -31.26 -5.11
C THR A 238 12.42 -32.16 -4.21
N GLN A 239 12.48 -31.88 -2.91
CA GLN A 239 13.24 -32.66 -1.93
C GLN A 239 12.65 -34.06 -1.74
N GLU A 240 11.33 -34.18 -1.63
CA GLU A 240 10.61 -35.46 -1.53
C GLU A 240 10.87 -36.35 -2.75
N ALA A 241 10.78 -35.78 -3.96
CA ALA A 241 11.08 -36.51 -5.20
C ALA A 241 12.53 -37.00 -5.23
N HIS A 242 13.47 -36.21 -4.71
CA HIS A 242 14.88 -36.61 -4.59
C HIS A 242 15.05 -37.79 -3.62
N VAL A 243 14.49 -37.69 -2.41
CA VAL A 243 14.57 -38.75 -1.39
C VAL A 243 13.92 -40.03 -1.90
N ALA A 244 12.75 -39.95 -2.53
CA ALA A 244 12.07 -41.11 -3.12
C ALA A 244 12.92 -41.78 -4.22
N LYS A 245 13.57 -40.98 -5.08
CA LYS A 245 14.48 -41.49 -6.12
C LYS A 245 15.68 -42.21 -5.50
N VAL A 246 16.31 -41.63 -4.47
CA VAL A 246 17.43 -42.26 -3.74
C VAL A 246 16.98 -43.58 -3.11
N GLY A 247 15.86 -43.59 -2.40
CA GLY A 247 15.33 -44.80 -1.77
C GLY A 247 15.06 -45.93 -2.78
N ARG A 248 14.47 -45.61 -3.93
CA ARG A 248 14.25 -46.58 -5.02
C ARG A 248 15.56 -47.17 -5.57
N LEU A 249 16.56 -46.34 -5.83
CA LEU A 249 17.84 -46.78 -6.39
C LEU A 249 18.67 -47.59 -5.37
N ALA A 250 18.65 -47.18 -4.10
CA ALA A 250 19.32 -47.92 -3.03
C ALA A 250 18.68 -49.30 -2.81
N GLY A 251 17.34 -49.38 -2.80
CA GLY A 251 16.62 -50.64 -2.66
C GLY A 251 16.86 -51.63 -3.81
N GLN A 252 17.11 -51.13 -5.02
CA GLN A 252 17.50 -51.96 -6.17
C GLN A 252 18.94 -52.49 -6.04
N ALA A 253 19.86 -51.73 -5.45
CA ALA A 253 21.25 -52.14 -5.27
C ALA A 253 21.42 -53.22 -4.18
N THR A 254 20.52 -53.32 -3.21
CA THR A 254 20.53 -54.36 -2.15
C THR A 254 19.91 -55.70 -2.56
N ASN A 255 19.21 -55.78 -3.71
CA ASN A 255 18.54 -56.99 -4.20
C ASN A 255 19.32 -57.69 -5.34
N VAL A 256 20.60 -57.38 -5.49
CA VAL A 256 21.57 -58.01 -6.41
C VAL A 256 22.66 -58.66 -5.58
#